data_AF-A0A5K3F4D4-F1
#
_entry.id   AF-A0A5K3F4D4-F1
#
_cell.length_a   1.000
_cell.length_b   1.000
_cell.length_c   1.000
_cell.angle_alpha   90.00
_cell.angle_beta   90.00
_cell.angle_gamma   90.00
#
_symmetry.space_group_name_H-M   'P 1'
#
loop_
_entity.id
_entity.type
_entity.pdbx_description
1 polymer ?
#
loop_
_entity_poly.entity_id
_entity_poly.type
_entity_poly.pdbx_seq_one_letter_code
_entity_poly.pdbx_strand_id
1 'polypeptide(L)'
;MGKLDRRRKGVFGPPVGKKMVCFVDDLNMPVREEYGAQPPIELLRQWLDQGNWYDLKDNSSLKLIDLQFVGAMGPAGGGRNPVTPRFLRHLNTIAINEFSEDTMKTIFTKIMSWHFMVHNFSKDFNLVAGKIVNATFEIYQQATLNLLPTPEKSHYLFNLRDFSRVIQGLLLSRPESIGAPIGLKRMWLHEAFRVYYDRLIDDDDRTWFYETVKEVIKNELDIELNVLCANLAHNDEEVTLDDLRSLMFCDFVEPKGT
;
A
#
# COMPACT_ATOMS: atom_id res chain seq x y z
N MET A 1 -25.56 5.16 -16.23
CA MET A 1 -25.32 6.60 -16.45
C MET A 1 -23.87 6.79 -16.83
N GLY A 2 -23.58 7.50 -17.92
CA GLY A 2 -22.19 7.86 -18.26
C GLY A 2 -21.67 8.94 -17.31
N LYS A 3 -20.34 9.02 -17.13
CA LYS A 3 -19.72 10.05 -16.26
C LYS A 3 -19.76 11.47 -16.85
N LEU A 4 -20.11 11.61 -18.13
CA LEU A 4 -20.27 12.89 -18.82
C LEU A 4 -21.73 13.08 -19.23
N ASP A 5 -22.23 14.29 -19.03
CA ASP A 5 -23.56 14.71 -19.44
C ASP A 5 -23.53 15.22 -20.88
N ARG A 6 -24.56 14.86 -21.63
CA ARG A 6 -24.80 15.44 -22.95
C ARG A 6 -25.33 16.86 -22.77
N ARG A 7 -24.47 17.85 -23.02
CA ARG A 7 -24.82 19.28 -22.98
C ARG A 7 -25.79 19.66 -24.08
N ARG A 8 -25.51 19.16 -25.28
CA ARG A 8 -26.26 19.36 -26.52
C ARG A 8 -25.88 18.26 -27.51
N LYS A 9 -26.49 18.22 -28.69
CA LYS A 9 -26.15 17.23 -29.73
C LYS A 9 -24.66 17.29 -30.06
N GLY A 10 -23.95 16.16 -29.87
CA GLY A 10 -22.52 16.04 -30.15
C GLY A 10 -21.58 16.72 -29.15
N VAL A 11 -22.05 17.23 -28.01
CA VAL A 11 -21.19 17.89 -27.01
C VAL A 11 -21.41 17.30 -25.62
N PHE A 12 -20.31 16.86 -25.02
CA PHE A 12 -20.27 16.16 -23.73
C PHE A 12 -19.35 16.90 -22.76
N GLY A 13 -19.76 16.95 -21.51
CA GLY A 13 -19.00 17.58 -20.43
C GLY A 13 -19.64 17.32 -19.07
N PRO A 14 -19.03 17.76 -17.97
CA PRO A 14 -19.63 17.73 -16.62
C PRO A 14 -20.87 18.65 -16.53
N PRO A 15 -21.58 18.74 -15.38
CA PRO A 15 -22.66 19.71 -15.16
C PRO A 15 -22.26 21.18 -15.35
N VAL A 16 -23.24 22.10 -15.55
CA VAL A 16 -22.96 23.50 -15.97
C VAL A 16 -22.17 24.21 -14.88
N GLY A 17 -21.11 24.91 -15.25
CA GLY A 17 -20.24 25.63 -14.32
C GLY A 17 -19.24 24.76 -13.57
N LYS A 18 -19.16 23.45 -13.84
CA LYS A 18 -18.15 22.54 -13.28
C LYS A 18 -17.08 22.21 -14.31
N LYS A 19 -15.88 21.89 -13.83
CA LYS A 19 -14.82 21.22 -14.59
C LYS A 19 -14.64 19.82 -14.03
N MET A 20 -14.30 18.86 -14.88
CA MET A 20 -14.03 17.48 -14.47
C MET A 20 -12.57 17.12 -14.75
N VAL A 21 -11.93 16.51 -13.76
CA VAL A 21 -10.60 15.93 -13.91
C VAL A 21 -10.75 14.47 -14.32
N CYS A 22 -10.18 14.13 -15.47
CA CYS A 22 -10.01 12.75 -15.91
C CYS A 22 -8.64 12.28 -15.44
N PHE A 23 -8.64 11.50 -14.35
CA PHE A 23 -7.44 10.87 -13.82
C PHE A 23 -7.29 9.46 -14.41
N VAL A 24 -6.13 9.18 -14.98
CA VAL A 24 -5.75 7.85 -15.47
C VAL A 24 -4.57 7.35 -14.64
N ASP A 25 -4.82 6.33 -13.84
CA ASP A 25 -3.76 5.58 -13.15
C ASP A 25 -3.12 4.57 -14.09
N ASP A 26 -1.85 4.21 -13.84
CA ASP A 26 -1.07 3.26 -14.64
C ASP A 26 -1.16 3.51 -16.17
N LEU A 27 -0.90 4.75 -16.60
CA LEU A 27 -0.98 5.18 -17.99
C LEU A 27 -0.17 4.30 -18.96
N ASN A 28 0.88 3.65 -18.45
CA ASN A 28 1.84 2.87 -19.21
C ASN A 28 1.61 1.34 -19.16
N MET A 29 0.50 0.90 -18.57
CA MET A 29 0.04 -0.49 -18.59
C MET A 29 -0.38 -1.01 -19.98
N PRO A 30 -0.98 -0.22 -20.89
CA PRO A 30 -1.44 -0.73 -22.18
C PRO A 30 -0.36 -1.49 -22.95
N VAL A 31 -0.70 -2.69 -23.41
CA VAL A 31 0.17 -3.53 -24.23
C VAL A 31 0.40 -2.86 -25.58
N ARG A 32 1.64 -2.93 -26.05
CA ARG A 32 2.01 -2.45 -27.37
C ARG A 32 1.53 -3.45 -28.42
N GLU A 33 0.93 -2.95 -29.49
CA GLU A 33 0.65 -3.76 -30.67
C GLU A 33 1.96 -4.12 -31.42
N GLU A 34 1.86 -4.96 -32.45
CA GLU A 34 2.98 -5.40 -33.29
C GLU A 34 3.84 -4.23 -33.81
N TYR A 35 3.21 -3.10 -34.14
CA TYR A 35 3.86 -1.90 -34.64
C TYR A 35 4.27 -0.91 -33.54
N GLY A 36 4.14 -1.29 -32.26
CA GLY A 36 4.60 -0.49 -31.11
C GLY A 36 3.64 0.60 -30.64
N ALA A 37 2.49 0.78 -31.28
CA ALA A 37 1.47 1.72 -30.81
C ALA A 37 0.73 1.18 -29.58
N GLN A 38 0.12 2.10 -28.83
CA GLN A 38 -0.73 1.78 -27.68
C GLN A 38 -2.10 2.41 -27.93
N PRO A 39 -3.07 1.67 -28.51
CA PRO A 39 -4.36 2.23 -28.92
C PRO A 39 -5.09 3.05 -27.84
N PRO A 40 -5.11 2.64 -26.55
CA PRO A 40 -5.71 3.45 -25.49
C PRO A 40 -5.04 4.83 -25.33
N ILE A 41 -3.71 4.91 -25.49
CA ILE A 41 -2.96 6.16 -25.39
C ILE A 41 -3.21 7.04 -26.62
N GLU A 42 -3.34 6.43 -27.81
CA GLU A 42 -3.66 7.17 -29.03
C GLU A 42 -5.08 7.76 -28.98
N LEU A 43 -6.04 7.09 -28.35
CA LEU A 43 -7.37 7.65 -28.08
C LEU A 43 -7.33 8.86 -27.14
N LEU A 44 -6.52 8.79 -26.08
CA LEU A 44 -6.29 9.92 -25.18
C LEU A 44 -5.58 11.07 -25.92
N ARG A 45 -4.59 10.75 -26.76
CA ARG A 45 -3.89 11.73 -27.59
C ARG A 45 -4.86 12.44 -28.53
N GLN A 46 -5.77 11.71 -29.17
CA GLN A 46 -6.79 12.29 -30.05
C GLN A 46 -7.62 13.34 -29.30
N TRP A 47 -8.03 13.05 -28.07
CA TRP A 47 -8.75 14.03 -27.27
C TRP A 47 -7.89 15.26 -26.95
N LEU A 48 -6.62 15.09 -26.57
CA LEU A 48 -5.73 16.21 -26.27
C LEU A 48 -5.38 17.06 -27.50
N ASP A 49 -5.27 16.45 -28.68
CA ASP A 49 -4.98 17.13 -29.95
C ASP A 49 -6.22 17.85 -30.51
N GLN A 50 -7.38 17.17 -30.53
CA GLN A 50 -8.56 17.59 -31.31
C GLN A 50 -9.74 18.06 -30.45
N GLY A 51 -9.74 17.77 -29.15
CA GLY A 51 -10.85 18.10 -28.25
C GLY A 51 -12.13 17.30 -28.53
N ASN A 52 -12.04 16.19 -29.26
CA ASN A 52 -13.18 15.35 -29.62
C ASN A 52 -12.80 13.87 -29.75
N TRP A 53 -13.83 13.04 -29.76
CA TRP A 53 -13.79 11.64 -30.19
C TRP A 53 -14.81 11.40 -31.31
N TYR A 54 -14.80 10.21 -31.90
CA TYR A 54 -15.80 9.79 -32.89
C TYR A 54 -16.73 8.74 -32.28
N ASP A 55 -18.02 8.84 -32.55
CA ASP A 55 -18.99 7.80 -32.22
C ASP A 55 -18.76 6.58 -33.12
N LEU A 56 -18.64 5.39 -32.53
CA LEU A 56 -18.38 4.15 -33.27
C LEU A 56 -19.57 3.72 -34.14
N LYS A 57 -20.78 4.25 -33.92
CA LYS A 57 -21.99 3.86 -34.66
C LYS A 57 -22.17 4.63 -35.96
N ASP A 58 -21.96 5.95 -35.92
CA ASP A 58 -22.26 6.85 -37.03
C ASP A 58 -21.09 7.75 -37.43
N ASN A 59 -19.92 7.55 -36.83
CA ASN A 59 -18.70 8.37 -37.02
C ASN A 59 -18.93 9.86 -36.77
N SER A 60 -19.96 10.23 -36.02
CA SER A 60 -20.21 11.62 -35.67
C SER A 60 -19.19 12.11 -34.64
N SER A 61 -18.85 13.41 -34.73
CA SER A 61 -17.90 14.02 -33.79
C SER A 61 -18.55 14.27 -32.43
N LEU A 62 -17.91 13.77 -31.37
CA LEU A 62 -18.26 13.94 -29.97
C LEU A 62 -17.28 14.94 -29.35
N LYS A 63 -17.67 16.21 -29.26
CA LYS A 63 -16.85 17.26 -28.65
C LYS A 63 -16.85 17.14 -27.14
N LEU A 64 -15.65 17.16 -26.56
CA LEU A 64 -15.40 17.04 -25.13
C LEU A 64 -15.04 18.42 -24.56
N ILE A 65 -15.81 18.92 -23.60
CA ILE A 65 -15.61 20.25 -23.00
C ILE A 65 -15.51 20.21 -21.48
N ASP A 66 -14.86 21.21 -20.90
CA ASP A 66 -14.67 21.39 -19.45
C ASP A 66 -13.98 20.21 -18.75
N LEU A 67 -13.04 19.57 -19.46
CA LEU A 67 -12.26 18.44 -18.96
C LEU A 67 -10.77 18.79 -18.82
N GLN A 68 -10.14 18.24 -17.79
CA GLN A 68 -8.71 18.33 -17.54
C GLN A 68 -8.14 16.91 -17.44
N PHE A 69 -7.08 16.62 -18.20
CA PHE A 69 -6.39 15.34 -18.10
C PHE A 69 -5.31 15.39 -17.01
N VAL A 70 -5.21 14.32 -16.23
CA VAL A 70 -4.12 14.03 -15.29
C VAL A 70 -3.79 12.54 -15.40
N GLY A 71 -2.51 12.19 -15.51
CA GLY A 71 -2.07 10.80 -15.60
C GLY A 71 -0.98 10.49 -14.57
N ALA A 72 -0.97 9.26 -14.07
CA ALA A 72 0.11 8.70 -13.26
C ALA A 72 0.62 7.40 -13.90
N MET A 73 1.90 7.10 -13.71
CA MET A 73 2.52 5.84 -14.15
C MET A 73 3.77 5.55 -13.35
N GLY A 74 4.06 4.26 -13.16
CA GLY A 74 5.36 3.82 -12.67
C GLY A 74 6.46 3.97 -13.73
N PRO A 75 7.75 3.97 -13.33
CA PRO A 75 8.87 3.94 -14.27
C PRO A 75 8.76 2.78 -15.27
N ALA A 76 9.28 2.97 -16.48
CA ALA A 76 9.34 1.91 -17.49
C ALA A 76 10.31 0.80 -17.06
N GLY A 77 9.94 -0.47 -17.28
CA GLY A 77 10.67 -1.64 -16.79
C GLY A 77 9.75 -2.64 -16.08
N GLY A 78 10.24 -3.86 -15.85
CA GLY A 78 9.49 -4.90 -15.09
C GLY A 78 8.11 -5.22 -15.65
N GLY A 79 7.92 -5.16 -16.98
CA GLY A 79 6.63 -5.37 -17.64
C GLY A 79 5.83 -4.10 -17.96
N ARG A 80 6.28 -2.92 -17.50
CA ARG A 80 5.68 -1.63 -17.87
C ARG A 80 6.31 -1.05 -19.14
N ASN A 81 5.47 -0.62 -20.07
CA ASN A 81 5.91 -0.11 -21.36
C ASN A 81 6.29 1.39 -21.30
N PRO A 82 7.24 1.90 -22.11
CA PRO A 82 7.40 3.33 -22.27
C PRO A 82 6.19 3.97 -22.97
N VAL A 83 5.75 5.14 -22.53
CA VAL A 83 4.71 5.94 -23.21
C VAL A 83 5.32 6.71 -24.39
N THR A 84 4.54 6.88 -25.46
CA THR A 84 5.03 7.53 -26.68
C THR A 84 5.34 9.02 -26.45
N PRO A 85 6.47 9.55 -26.98
CA PRO A 85 6.78 10.99 -26.89
C PRO A 85 5.69 11.90 -27.49
N ARG A 86 4.96 11.39 -28.48
CA ARG A 86 3.82 12.09 -29.11
C ARG A 86 2.69 12.37 -28.12
N PHE A 87 2.46 11.49 -27.15
CA PHE A 87 1.50 11.72 -26.09
C PHE A 87 2.09 12.65 -25.01
N LEU A 88 3.34 12.38 -24.59
CA LEU A 88 4.00 13.14 -23.53
C LEU A 88 4.19 14.63 -23.85
N ARG A 89 4.31 15.01 -25.13
CA ARG A 89 4.42 16.43 -25.53
C ARG A 89 3.25 17.31 -25.05
N HIS A 90 2.09 16.72 -24.75
CA HIS A 90 0.91 17.43 -24.28
C HIS A 90 0.90 17.64 -22.76
N LEU A 91 1.85 17.04 -22.04
CA LEU A 91 1.84 16.94 -20.58
C LEU A 91 3.15 17.46 -20.00
N ASN A 92 3.07 17.99 -18.79
CA ASN A 92 4.25 18.21 -17.95
C ASN A 92 4.46 16.96 -17.11
N THR A 93 5.65 16.36 -17.19
CA THR A 93 6.00 15.19 -16.38
C THR A 93 6.65 15.66 -15.07
N ILE A 94 6.11 15.20 -13.95
CA ILE A 94 6.67 15.43 -12.61
C ILE A 94 7.06 14.06 -12.05
N ALA A 95 8.32 13.91 -11.65
CA ALA A 95 8.81 12.69 -11.00
C ALA A 95 8.57 12.79 -9.49
N ILE A 96 7.97 11.75 -8.91
CA ILE A 96 7.82 11.60 -7.45
C ILE A 96 8.86 10.59 -7.01
N ASN A 97 9.81 11.05 -6.18
CA ASN A 97 10.82 10.18 -5.61
C ASN A 97 10.28 9.44 -4.38
N GLU A 98 10.96 8.37 -4.02
CA GLU A 98 10.71 7.67 -2.77
C GLU A 98 10.96 8.59 -1.57
N PHE A 99 10.21 8.36 -0.49
CA PHE A 99 10.35 9.14 0.73
C PHE A 99 11.68 8.83 1.41
N SER A 100 12.26 9.81 2.10
CA SER A 100 13.38 9.52 3.01
C SER A 100 12.88 8.71 4.21
N GLU A 101 13.80 7.97 4.83
CA GLU A 101 13.56 7.25 6.08
C GLU A 101 12.93 8.14 7.17
N ASP A 102 13.52 9.31 7.42
CA ASP A 102 13.01 10.27 8.41
C ASP A 102 11.59 10.72 8.10
N THR A 103 11.28 10.92 6.81
CA THR A 103 9.94 11.34 6.37
C THR A 103 8.93 10.22 6.63
N MET A 104 9.27 8.97 6.28
CA MET A 104 8.40 7.82 6.54
C MET A 104 8.16 7.62 8.03
N LYS A 105 9.23 7.61 8.84
CA LYS A 105 9.13 7.49 10.30
C LYS A 105 8.27 8.60 10.90
N THR A 106 8.42 9.84 10.41
CA THR A 106 7.61 10.97 10.86
C THR A 106 6.14 10.80 10.52
N ILE A 107 5.81 10.47 9.26
CA ILE A 107 4.42 10.32 8.79
C ILE A 107 3.70 9.26 9.63
N PHE A 108 4.26 8.05 9.72
CA PHE A 108 3.58 6.96 10.41
C PHE A 108 3.55 7.11 11.93
N THR A 109 4.58 7.72 12.54
CA THR A 109 4.55 8.05 13.97
C THR A 109 3.45 9.06 14.28
N LYS A 110 3.25 10.06 13.42
CA LYS A 110 2.17 11.06 13.58
C LYS A 110 0.79 10.43 13.41
N ILE A 111 0.61 9.53 12.45
CA ILE A 111 -0.66 8.79 12.26
C ILE A 111 -0.99 7.95 13.51
N MET A 112 -0.02 7.18 14.01
CA MET A 112 -0.19 6.38 15.23
C MET A 112 -0.49 7.24 16.47
N SER A 113 0.25 8.32 16.65
CA SER A 113 0.03 9.25 17.78
C SER A 113 -1.36 9.91 17.71
N TRP A 114 -1.81 10.26 16.51
CA TRP A 114 -3.15 10.81 16.28
C TRP A 114 -4.24 9.80 16.62
N HIS A 115 -4.08 8.54 16.21
CA HIS A 115 -5.00 7.45 16.56
C HIS A 115 -5.14 7.28 18.08
N PHE A 116 -4.02 7.24 18.80
CA PHE A 116 -4.03 7.13 20.26
C PHE A 116 -4.68 8.33 20.95
N MET A 117 -4.48 9.54 20.40
CA MET A 117 -5.15 10.73 20.88
C MET A 117 -6.66 10.67 20.66
N VAL A 118 -7.13 10.34 19.46
CA VAL A 118 -8.55 10.31 19.11
C VAL A 118 -9.32 9.26 19.91
N HIS A 119 -8.68 8.12 20.17
CA HIS A 119 -9.28 7.01 20.92
C HIS A 119 -8.96 7.03 22.42
N ASN A 120 -8.35 8.09 22.96
CA ASN A 120 -8.07 8.24 24.40
C ASN A 120 -7.24 7.09 25.02
N PHE A 121 -6.22 6.59 24.31
CA PHE A 121 -5.25 5.67 24.90
C PHE A 121 -4.41 6.36 26.00
N SER A 122 -3.85 5.56 26.92
CA SER A 122 -2.85 6.06 27.88
C SER A 122 -1.68 6.74 27.15
N LYS A 123 -1.07 7.75 27.80
CA LYS A 123 0.13 8.43 27.28
C LYS A 123 1.30 7.49 27.01
N ASP A 124 1.36 6.36 27.71
CA ASP A 124 2.41 5.35 27.56
C ASP A 124 2.44 4.74 26.14
N PHE A 125 1.31 4.72 25.45
CA PHE A 125 1.22 4.22 24.07
C PHE A 125 1.97 5.11 23.06
N ASN A 126 2.04 6.42 23.31
CA ASN A 126 2.79 7.34 22.44
C ASN A 126 4.30 7.07 22.49
N LEU A 127 4.82 6.60 23.62
CA LEU A 127 6.23 6.20 23.76
C LEU A 127 6.54 4.96 22.92
N VAL A 128 5.55 4.08 22.70
CA VAL A 128 5.70 2.85 21.93
C VAL A 128 5.41 3.07 20.44
N ALA A 129 4.64 4.09 20.07
CA ALA A 129 4.33 4.43 18.68
C ALA A 129 5.58 4.55 17.80
N GLY A 130 6.56 5.36 18.24
CA GLY A 130 7.81 5.57 17.50
C GLY A 130 8.63 4.28 17.36
N LYS A 131 8.71 3.50 18.43
CA LYS A 131 9.40 2.21 18.45
C LYS A 131 8.80 1.20 17.48
N ILE A 132 7.47 1.10 17.45
CA ILE A 132 6.74 0.24 16.50
C ILE A 132 6.95 0.69 15.05
N VAL A 133 6.98 2.00 14.81
CA VAL A 133 7.22 2.53 13.46
C VAL A 133 8.64 2.22 13.00
N ASN A 134 9.63 2.34 13.88
CA ASN A 134 11.01 1.92 13.58
C ASN A 134 11.12 0.42 13.37
N ALA A 135 10.48 -0.39 14.21
CA ALA A 135 10.47 -1.85 14.07
C ALA A 135 9.84 -2.29 12.74
N THR A 136 8.71 -1.69 12.36
CA THR A 136 8.08 -1.92 11.03
C THR A 136 9.01 -1.51 9.89
N PHE A 137 9.76 -0.41 10.08
CA PHE A 137 10.70 0.09 9.09
C PHE A 137 11.88 -0.84 8.86
N GLU A 138 12.46 -1.37 9.93
CA GLU A 138 13.55 -2.34 9.84
C GLU A 138 13.09 -3.61 9.12
N ILE A 139 11.93 -4.17 9.49
CA ILE A 139 11.35 -5.33 8.78
C ILE A 139 11.13 -5.02 7.30
N TYR A 140 10.60 -3.84 6.98
CA TYR A 140 10.37 -3.43 5.61
C TYR A 140 11.67 -3.31 4.80
N GLN A 141 12.72 -2.72 5.36
CA GLN A 141 14.03 -2.63 4.71
C GLN A 141 14.63 -4.02 4.50
N GLN A 142 14.68 -4.84 5.56
CA GLN A 142 15.25 -6.20 5.49
C GLN A 142 14.50 -7.08 4.48
N ALA A 143 13.16 -7.01 4.46
CA ALA A 143 12.35 -7.75 3.49
C ALA A 143 12.61 -7.27 2.05
N THR A 144 12.71 -5.96 1.83
CA THR A 144 12.95 -5.41 0.48
C THR A 144 14.35 -5.78 -0.05
N LEU A 145 15.34 -5.90 0.82
CA LEU A 145 16.72 -6.24 0.46
C LEU A 145 16.93 -7.74 0.24
N ASN A 146 16.38 -8.58 1.11
CA ASN A 146 16.68 -10.02 1.13
C ASN A 146 15.63 -10.88 0.39
N LEU A 147 14.37 -10.44 0.33
CA LEU A 147 13.29 -11.19 -0.31
C LEU A 147 12.98 -10.64 -1.71
N LEU A 148 13.94 -10.79 -2.62
CA LEU A 148 13.81 -10.28 -3.98
C LEU A 148 12.87 -11.16 -4.83
N PRO A 149 12.10 -10.55 -5.75
CA PRO A 149 11.23 -11.30 -6.64
C PRO A 149 12.06 -12.11 -7.65
N THR A 150 11.86 -13.43 -7.66
CA THR A 150 12.40 -14.35 -8.67
C THR A 150 11.25 -14.92 -9.52
N PRO A 151 11.51 -15.57 -10.67
CA PRO A 151 10.45 -16.25 -11.42
C PRO A 151 9.65 -17.25 -10.58
N GLU A 152 10.30 -17.93 -9.63
CA GLU A 152 9.66 -18.87 -8.70
C GLU A 152 8.91 -18.14 -7.56
N LYS A 153 9.37 -16.94 -7.17
CA LYS A 153 8.83 -16.14 -6.06
C LYS A 153 8.37 -14.74 -6.52
N SER A 154 7.63 -14.69 -7.61
CA SER A 154 7.27 -13.42 -8.27
C SER A 154 6.39 -12.49 -7.43
N HIS A 155 5.71 -13.04 -6.41
CA HIS A 155 4.86 -12.31 -5.46
C HIS A 155 5.62 -11.66 -4.30
N TYR A 156 6.94 -11.83 -4.21
CA TYR A 156 7.81 -11.17 -3.23
C TYR A 156 8.08 -9.71 -3.60
N LEU A 157 6.99 -8.94 -3.76
CA LEU A 157 7.02 -7.52 -4.12
C LEU A 157 6.58 -6.69 -2.91
N PHE A 158 7.55 -6.36 -2.07
CA PHE A 158 7.33 -5.52 -0.90
C PHE A 158 7.47 -4.04 -1.25
N ASN A 159 6.50 -3.24 -0.84
CA ASN A 159 6.48 -1.80 -1.03
C ASN A 159 5.84 -1.07 0.16
N LEU A 160 5.75 0.25 0.10
CA LEU A 160 5.20 1.07 1.19
C LEU A 160 3.76 0.70 1.58
N ARG A 161 2.99 0.03 0.71
CA ARG A 161 1.65 -0.48 1.04
C ARG A 161 1.72 -1.55 2.12
N ASP A 162 2.78 -2.37 2.15
CA ASP A 162 2.95 -3.43 3.14
C ASP A 162 3.28 -2.84 4.50
N PHE A 163 4.19 -1.87 4.54
CA PHE A 163 4.42 -1.04 5.73
C PHE A 163 3.10 -0.43 6.22
N SER A 164 2.35 0.21 5.32
CA SER A 164 1.07 0.83 5.66
C SER A 164 0.02 -0.17 6.15
N ARG A 165 0.04 -1.42 5.67
CA ARG A 165 -0.89 -2.46 6.11
C ARG A 165 -0.62 -2.90 7.54
N VAL A 166 0.65 -3.06 7.93
CA VAL A 166 1.02 -3.37 9.32
C VAL A 166 0.52 -2.26 10.24
N ILE A 167 0.78 -0.99 9.89
CA ILE A 167 0.29 0.13 10.69
C ILE A 167 -1.24 0.18 10.69
N GLN A 168 -1.90 0.00 9.55
CA GLN A 168 -3.37 -0.02 9.47
C GLN A 168 -4.00 -1.09 10.35
N GLY A 169 -3.40 -2.28 10.46
CA GLY A 169 -3.85 -3.31 11.40
C GLY A 169 -3.83 -2.79 12.83
N LEU A 170 -2.74 -2.13 13.25
CA LEU A 170 -2.64 -1.49 14.57
C LEU A 170 -3.65 -0.37 14.80
N LEU A 171 -4.01 0.37 13.75
CA LEU A 171 -5.03 1.43 13.82
C LEU A 171 -6.45 0.89 14.02
N LEU A 172 -6.67 -0.42 13.98
CA LEU A 172 -7.94 -1.03 14.37
C LEU A 172 -8.05 -1.24 15.89
N SER A 173 -6.94 -1.08 16.63
CA SER A 173 -6.92 -1.22 18.08
C SER A 173 -7.83 -0.22 18.80
N ARG A 174 -8.37 -0.67 19.94
CA ARG A 174 -9.22 0.11 20.84
C ARG A 174 -8.65 0.00 22.27
N PRO A 175 -8.77 1.03 23.11
CA PRO A 175 -8.29 0.96 24.50
C PRO A 175 -8.92 -0.18 25.29
N GLU A 176 -10.16 -0.55 24.94
CA GLU A 176 -10.90 -1.65 25.58
C GLU A 176 -10.28 -3.03 25.26
N SER A 177 -9.72 -3.20 24.06
CA SER A 177 -9.10 -4.46 23.64
C SER A 177 -7.60 -4.52 23.94
N ILE A 178 -6.92 -3.38 24.01
CA ILE A 178 -5.49 -3.31 24.32
C ILE A 178 -5.29 -2.48 25.59
N GLY A 179 -5.37 -3.15 26.74
CA GLY A 179 -5.23 -2.50 28.05
C GLY A 179 -3.81 -2.03 28.39
N ALA A 180 -2.77 -2.55 27.72
CA ALA A 180 -1.38 -2.22 28.03
C ALA A 180 -0.50 -2.16 26.76
N PRO A 181 0.58 -1.33 26.74
CA PRO A 181 1.45 -1.21 25.58
C PRO A 181 2.11 -2.53 25.14
N ILE A 182 2.26 -3.50 26.05
CA ILE A 182 2.72 -4.85 25.71
C ILE A 182 1.78 -5.57 24.75
N GLY A 183 0.46 -5.39 24.89
CA GLY A 183 -0.54 -5.95 23.98
C GLY A 183 -0.42 -5.36 22.57
N LEU A 184 -0.07 -4.08 22.46
CA LEU A 184 0.18 -3.44 21.17
C LEU A 184 1.42 -4.01 20.48
N LYS A 185 2.50 -4.29 21.24
CA LYS A 185 3.70 -4.96 20.68
C LYS A 185 3.37 -6.37 20.16
N ARG A 186 2.53 -7.13 20.87
CA ARG A 186 2.02 -8.43 20.41
C ARG A 186 1.17 -8.30 19.14
N MET A 187 0.29 -7.30 19.10
CA MET A 187 -0.53 -7.03 17.92
C MET A 187 0.36 -6.67 16.71
N TRP A 188 1.41 -5.88 16.92
CA TRP A 188 2.37 -5.56 15.86
C TRP A 188 3.06 -6.81 15.32
N LEU A 189 3.47 -7.72 16.21
CA LEU A 189 4.06 -9.00 15.83
C LEU A 189 3.08 -9.82 14.95
N HIS A 190 1.82 -9.91 15.37
CA HIS A 190 0.77 -10.54 14.56
C HIS A 190 0.67 -9.91 13.16
N GLU A 191 0.50 -8.59 13.09
CA GLU A 191 0.36 -7.89 11.80
C GLU A 191 1.60 -8.04 10.91
N ALA A 192 2.80 -8.02 11.47
CA ALA A 192 4.04 -8.25 10.73
C ALA A 192 4.06 -9.65 10.08
N PHE A 193 3.63 -10.68 10.82
CA PHE A 193 3.50 -12.03 10.27
C PHE A 193 2.43 -12.11 9.18
N ARG A 194 1.24 -11.55 9.41
CA ARG A 194 0.15 -11.57 8.41
C ARG A 194 0.49 -10.84 7.13
N VAL A 195 1.26 -9.75 7.21
CA VAL A 195 1.62 -8.96 6.03
C VAL A 195 2.80 -9.54 5.26
N TYR A 196 3.85 -9.98 5.96
CA TYR A 196 5.11 -10.41 5.35
C TYR A 196 5.26 -11.94 5.35
N TYR A 197 5.20 -12.57 6.53
CA TYR A 197 5.48 -14.00 6.71
C TYR A 197 4.54 -14.90 5.92
N ASP A 198 3.24 -14.60 5.89
CA ASP A 198 2.25 -15.43 5.21
C ASP A 198 2.44 -15.52 3.69
N ARG A 199 3.25 -14.63 3.09
CA ARG A 199 3.60 -14.69 1.66
C ARG A 199 4.75 -15.65 1.36
N LEU A 200 5.51 -16.04 2.39
CA LEU A 200 6.73 -16.83 2.24
C LEU A 200 6.39 -18.29 2.00
N ILE A 201 7.02 -18.87 0.98
CA ILE A 201 6.78 -20.25 0.55
C ILE A 201 7.83 -21.18 1.15
N ASP A 202 9.10 -20.77 1.11
CA ASP A 202 10.21 -21.60 1.54
C ASP A 202 10.46 -21.51 3.04
N ASP A 203 10.84 -22.65 3.63
CA ASP A 203 11.11 -22.73 5.07
C ASP A 203 12.37 -21.96 5.47
N ASP A 204 13.34 -21.81 4.55
CA ASP A 204 14.53 -20.98 4.75
C ASP A 204 14.15 -19.50 4.88
N ASP A 205 13.30 -18.97 3.98
CA ASP A 205 12.80 -17.59 4.03
C ASP A 205 11.99 -17.34 5.32
N ARG A 206 11.18 -18.33 5.71
CA ARG A 206 10.36 -18.29 6.92
C ARG A 206 11.22 -18.25 8.18
N THR A 207 12.24 -19.09 8.25
CA THR A 207 13.19 -19.12 9.36
C THR A 207 13.98 -17.82 9.44
N TRP A 208 14.45 -17.32 8.29
CA TRP A 208 15.11 -16.01 8.20
C TRP A 208 14.21 -14.88 8.72
N PHE A 209 12.94 -14.84 8.30
CA PHE A 209 12.00 -13.80 8.75
C PHE A 209 11.77 -13.88 10.25
N TYR A 210 11.59 -15.09 10.78
CA TYR A 210 11.41 -15.32 12.22
C TYR A 210 12.59 -14.79 13.05
N GLU A 211 13.83 -15.13 12.67
CA GLU A 211 15.02 -14.63 13.36
C GLU A 211 15.17 -13.12 13.22
N THR A 212 14.90 -12.57 12.02
CA THR A 212 14.91 -11.11 11.79
C THR A 212 13.92 -10.40 12.72
N VAL A 213 12.70 -10.92 12.85
CA VAL A 213 11.69 -10.35 13.77
C VAL A 213 12.14 -10.46 15.22
N LYS A 214 12.73 -11.58 15.63
CA LYS A 214 13.25 -11.78 16.99
C LYS A 214 14.31 -10.72 17.33
N GLU A 215 15.22 -10.43 16.40
CA GLU A 215 16.22 -9.37 16.54
C GLU A 215 15.60 -7.97 16.57
N VAL A 216 14.64 -7.68 15.69
CA VAL A 216 13.95 -6.38 15.65
C VAL A 216 13.18 -6.10 16.93
N ILE A 217 12.47 -7.10 17.49
CA ILE A 217 11.76 -6.93 18.77
C ILE A 217 12.75 -6.58 19.88
N LYS A 218 13.91 -7.25 19.91
CA LYS A 218 14.93 -6.99 20.92
C LYS A 218 15.52 -5.58 20.79
N ASN A 219 15.86 -5.17 19.58
CA ASN A 219 16.58 -3.92 19.32
C ASN A 219 15.67 -2.68 19.34
N GLU A 220 14.47 -2.77 18.75
CA GLU A 220 13.57 -1.62 18.59
C GLU A 220 12.47 -1.58 19.65
N LEU A 221 12.00 -2.74 20.15
CA LEU A 221 10.92 -2.82 21.13
C LEU A 221 11.40 -3.08 22.56
N ASP A 222 12.71 -3.22 22.79
CA ASP A 222 13.34 -3.46 24.11
C ASP A 222 12.70 -4.62 24.89
N ILE A 223 12.38 -5.72 24.21
CA ILE A 223 11.82 -6.91 24.86
C ILE A 223 12.28 -8.17 24.12
N GLU A 224 12.39 -9.29 24.82
CA GLU A 224 12.66 -10.57 24.17
C GLU A 224 11.35 -11.20 23.67
N LEU A 225 11.40 -11.87 22.52
CA LEU A 225 10.24 -12.57 21.95
C LEU A 225 9.63 -13.57 22.95
N ASN A 226 10.48 -14.31 23.66
CA ASN A 226 10.05 -15.29 24.67
C ASN A 226 9.28 -14.63 25.81
N VAL A 227 9.67 -13.42 26.23
CA VAL A 227 8.96 -12.66 27.27
C VAL A 227 7.68 -12.06 26.69
N LEU A 228 7.74 -11.53 25.47
CA LEU A 228 6.60 -10.95 24.78
C LEU A 228 5.49 -11.99 24.62
N CYS A 229 5.81 -13.20 24.20
CA CYS A 229 4.86 -14.27 23.89
C CYS A 229 4.88 -15.43 24.90
N ALA A 230 5.32 -15.19 26.14
CA ALA A 230 5.45 -16.23 27.17
C ALA A 230 4.17 -17.04 27.40
N ASN A 231 3.00 -16.43 27.17
CA ASN A 231 1.69 -17.07 27.30
C ASN A 231 1.38 -18.10 26.19
N LEU A 232 2.19 -18.15 25.13
CA LEU A 232 2.03 -19.08 24.01
C LEU A 232 2.98 -20.26 24.08
N ALA A 233 4.02 -20.19 24.91
CA ALA A 233 4.98 -21.29 25.05
C ALA A 233 4.30 -22.52 25.68
N HIS A 234 4.42 -23.68 25.03
CA HIS A 234 4.02 -24.94 25.63
C HIS A 234 5.14 -25.44 26.57
N ASN A 235 4.82 -25.62 27.88
CA ASN A 235 5.67 -26.25 28.91
C ASN A 235 7.01 -25.56 29.26
N ASP A 236 7.04 -24.23 29.36
CA ASP A 236 8.24 -23.44 29.75
C ASP A 236 9.43 -23.53 28.77
N GLU A 237 9.20 -23.95 27.52
CA GLU A 237 10.19 -23.92 26.44
C GLU A 237 10.24 -22.56 25.72
N GLU A 238 11.27 -22.33 24.88
CA GLU A 238 11.35 -21.12 24.06
C GLU A 238 10.14 -21.01 23.10
N VAL A 239 9.65 -19.79 22.87
CA VAL A 239 8.54 -19.57 21.93
C VAL A 239 9.01 -19.97 20.54
N THR A 240 8.36 -20.96 19.94
CA THR A 240 8.66 -21.44 18.60
C THR A 240 7.81 -20.74 17.55
N LEU A 241 8.17 -20.95 16.29
CA LEU A 241 7.37 -20.47 15.17
C LEU A 241 5.96 -21.09 15.14
N ASP A 242 5.81 -22.33 15.62
CA ASP A 242 4.50 -22.99 15.68
C ASP A 242 3.62 -22.37 16.77
N ASP A 243 4.19 -22.00 17.92
CA ASP A 243 3.48 -21.31 19.00
C ASP A 243 2.93 -19.95 18.53
N LEU A 244 3.68 -19.24 17.68
CA LEU A 244 3.25 -17.96 17.10
C LEU A 244 2.03 -18.09 16.18
N ARG A 245 1.68 -19.30 15.69
CA ARG A 245 0.44 -19.51 14.93
C ARG A 245 -0.81 -19.28 15.77
N SER A 246 -0.69 -19.47 17.09
CA SER A 246 -1.77 -19.21 18.05
C SER A 246 -1.88 -17.72 18.42
N LEU A 247 -0.91 -16.88 18.03
CA LEU A 247 -0.99 -15.43 18.19
C LEU A 247 -1.97 -14.88 17.14
N MET A 248 -3.20 -14.62 17.53
CA MET A 248 -4.25 -14.14 16.63
C MET A 248 -4.96 -12.91 17.21
N PHE A 249 -5.03 -11.84 16.42
CA PHE A 249 -5.79 -10.62 16.74
C PHE A 249 -6.92 -10.43 15.73
N CYS A 250 -8.01 -11.18 15.92
CA CYS A 250 -9.14 -11.19 15.00
C CYS A 250 -10.44 -11.65 15.69
N ASP A 251 -11.56 -10.99 15.39
CA ASP A 251 -12.89 -11.44 15.80
C ASP A 251 -13.53 -12.28 14.69
N PHE A 252 -13.36 -13.60 14.74
CA PHE A 252 -14.04 -14.52 13.80
C PHE A 252 -15.46 -14.90 14.24
N VAL A 253 -15.78 -14.80 15.54
CA VAL A 253 -17.01 -15.37 16.10
C VAL A 253 -17.78 -14.42 17.02
N GLU A 254 -17.10 -13.64 17.86
CA GLU A 254 -17.75 -12.73 18.82
C GLU A 254 -17.28 -11.29 18.63
N PRO A 255 -18.14 -10.29 18.32
CA PRO A 255 -17.74 -8.89 18.02
C PRO A 255 -17.19 -8.08 19.21
N LYS A 256 -16.92 -8.74 20.33
CA LYS A 256 -16.48 -8.14 21.59
C LYS A 256 -15.21 -8.85 22.04
N GLY A 257 -14.16 -8.74 21.21
CA GLY A 257 -12.87 -9.37 21.45
C GLY A 257 -12.39 -9.31 22.91
N THR A 258 -11.98 -10.47 23.40
CA THR A 258 -11.16 -10.64 24.61
C THR A 258 -9.69 -10.43 24.31
#